data_AF-A0A924SYV8-F1
#
_entry.id   AF-A0A924SYV8-F1
#
_cell.length_a   1.000
_cell.length_b   1.000
_cell.length_c   1.000
_cell.angle_alpha   90.00
_cell.angle_beta   90.00
_cell.angle_gamma   90.00
#
_symmetry.space_group_name_H-M   'P 1'
#
loop_
_entity.id
_entity.type
_entity.pdbx_description
1 polymer ?
#
loop_
_entity_poly.entity_id
_entity_poly.type
_entity_poly.pdbx_seq_one_letter_code
_entity_poly.pdbx_strand_id
1 'polypeptide(L)' 'MTYSTIPQRLAALRQHMNQQGWQACLVPSSDPHLSEYLPERWQTREWLSGFTGSS' A
#
# COMPACT_ATOMS: atom_id res chain seq x y z
N MET A 1 1.14 -0.04 -22.16
CA MET A 1 0.43 0.08 -20.88
C MET A 1 1.30 0.90 -19.94
N THR A 2 0.86 2.08 -19.53
CA THR A 2 1.62 2.92 -18.59
C THR A 2 1.30 2.49 -17.17
N TYR A 3 2.27 1.87 -16.49
CA TYR A 3 2.15 1.58 -15.06
C TYR A 3 2.22 2.87 -14.26
N SER A 4 1.41 2.99 -13.20
CA SER A 4 1.51 4.13 -12.28
C SER A 4 2.83 4.09 -11.53
N THR A 5 3.51 5.22 -11.40
CA THR A 5 4.73 5.37 -10.61
C THR A 5 4.40 5.40 -9.11
N ILE A 6 5.38 5.12 -8.25
CA ILE A 6 5.21 5.19 -6.79
C ILE A 6 4.67 6.56 -6.33
N PRO A 7 5.22 7.71 -6.78
CA PRO A 7 4.64 9.01 -6.45
C PRO A 7 3.17 9.18 -6.87
N GLN A 8 2.77 8.63 -8.02
CA GLN A 8 1.37 8.69 -8.48
C GLN A 8 0.44 7.89 -7.57
N ARG A 9 0.85 6.70 -7.12
CA ARG A 9 0.07 5.86 -6.18
C ARG A 9 -0.12 6.55 -4.83
N LEU A 10 0.95 7.12 -4.29
CA LEU A 10 0.90 7.88 -3.03
C LEU A 10 0.04 9.15 -3.15
N ALA A 11 0.13 9.87 -4.27
CA ALA A 11 -0.71 11.04 -4.53
C ALA A 11 -2.20 10.67 -4.57
N ALA A 12 -2.55 9.58 -5.26
CA ALA A 12 -3.92 9.08 -5.32
C ALA A 12 -4.46 8.70 -3.94
N LEU A 13 -3.67 8.00 -3.11
CA LEU A 13 -4.05 7.67 -1.73
C LEU A 13 -4.30 8.93 -0.89
N ARG A 14 -3.38 9.91 -0.92
CA ARG A 14 -3.53 11.16 -0.17
C ARG A 14 -4.74 11.98 -0.62
N GLN A 15 -5.01 12.02 -1.92
CA GLN A 15 -6.22 12.66 -2.45
C GLN A 15 -7.48 11.99 -1.91
N HIS A 16 -7.53 10.66 -1.92
CA HIS A 16 -8.66 9.91 -1.39
C HIS A 16 -8.83 10.16 0.12
N MET A 17 -7.74 10.12 0.90
CA MET A 17 -7.77 10.44 2.32
C MET A 17 -8.33 11.84 2.58
N ASN A 18 -7.90 12.85 1.82
CA ASN A 18 -8.43 14.21 1.93
C ASN A 18 -9.94 14.28 1.64
N GLN A 19 -10.41 13.58 0.62
CA GLN A 19 -11.84 13.52 0.28
C GLN A 19 -12.70 12.89 1.38
N GLN A 20 -12.15 11.91 2.10
CA GLN A 20 -12.82 11.24 3.21
C GLN A 20 -12.58 11.93 4.57
N GLY A 21 -11.76 12.98 4.62
CA GLY A 21 -11.37 13.63 5.87
C GLY A 21 -10.52 12.73 6.79
N TRP A 22 -9.75 11.80 6.24
CA TRP A 22 -8.85 10.91 7.00
C TRP A 22 -7.49 11.55 7.23
N GLN A 23 -7.01 11.50 8.47
CA GLN A 23 -5.70 12.06 8.85
C GLN A 23 -4.56 11.05 8.65
N ALA A 24 -4.86 9.75 8.69
CA ALA A 24 -3.87 8.68 8.60
C ALA A 24 -4.44 7.42 7.94
N CYS A 25 -3.54 6.60 7.39
CA CYS A 25 -3.83 5.27 6.86
C CYS A 25 -2.71 4.32 7.30
N LEU A 26 -3.07 3.13 7.77
CA LEU A 26 -2.12 2.07 8.12
C LEU A 26 -2.12 1.02 7.02
N VAL A 27 -0.93 0.68 6.52
CA VAL A 27 -0.72 -0.35 5.50
C VAL A 27 0.20 -1.42 6.09
N PRO A 28 -0.34 -2.47 6.72
CA PRO A 28 0.46 -3.51 7.36
C PRO A 28 1.07 -4.48 6.34
N SER A 29 2.12 -5.16 6.76
CA SER A 29 2.72 -6.30 6.06
C SER A 29 2.16 -7.61 6.60
N SER A 30 0.85 -7.80 6.46
CA SER A 30 0.17 -9.01 6.92
C SER A 30 -1.07 -9.28 6.09
N ASP A 31 -1.35 -10.55 5.84
CA ASP A 31 -2.66 -10.98 5.37
C ASP A 31 -3.62 -11.18 6.58
N PRO A 32 -4.91 -11.46 6.37
CA PRO A 32 -5.86 -11.68 7.45
C PRO A 32 -5.57 -12.89 8.34
N HIS A 33 -4.63 -13.75 7.94
CA HIS A 33 -4.29 -14.99 8.63
C HIS A 33 -2.92 -14.93 9.33
N LEU A 34 -2.24 -13.77 9.27
CA LEU A 34 -0.88 -13.59 9.79
C LEU A 34 0.11 -14.61 9.22
N SER A 35 -0.04 -14.91 7.93
CA SER A 35 0.85 -15.82 7.22
C SER A 35 2.30 -15.35 7.31
N GLU A 36 3.22 -16.31 7.48
CA GLU A 36 4.67 -16.05 7.47
C GLU A 36 5.15 -15.50 6.12
N TYR A 37 4.59 -15.99 5.03
CA TYR A 37 4.86 -15.52 3.67
C TYR A 37 3.58 -14.98 3.04
N LEU A 38 3.62 -13.73 2.58
CA LEU A 38 2.46 -13.08 1.98
C LEU A 38 2.27 -13.46 0.51
N PRO A 39 1.07 -13.94 0.13
CA PRO A 39 0.67 -14.00 -1.27
C PRO A 39 0.74 -12.62 -1.93
N GLU A 40 1.01 -12.56 -3.24
CA GLU A 40 1.15 -11.31 -4.01
C GLU A 40 -0.02 -10.33 -3.80
N ARG A 41 -1.25 -10.86 -3.71
CA ARG A 41 -2.47 -10.09 -3.45
C ARG A 41 -2.40 -9.23 -2.17
N TRP A 42 -1.61 -9.64 -1.18
CA TRP A 42 -1.51 -8.97 0.12
C TRP A 42 -0.24 -8.12 0.26
N GLN A 43 0.60 -8.01 -0.77
CA GLN A 43 1.84 -7.20 -0.76
C GLN A 43 1.57 -5.70 -1.01
N THR A 44 0.52 -5.15 -0.40
CA THR A 44 0.04 -3.77 -0.62
C THR A 44 1.11 -2.72 -0.29
N ARG A 45 1.89 -2.94 0.78
CA ARG A 45 2.97 -2.01 1.17
C ARG A 45 4.02 -1.90 0.08
N GLU A 46 4.48 -3.04 -0.44
CA GLU A 46 5.48 -3.08 -1.51
C GLU A 46 4.93 -2.43 -2.77
N TRP A 47 3.70 -2.76 -3.18
CA TRP A 47 3.05 -2.12 -4.32
C TRP A 47 2.91 -0.60 -4.14
N LEU A 48 2.53 -0.14 -2.94
CA LEU A 48 2.27 1.28 -2.69
C LEU A 48 3.57 2.11 -2.62
N SER A 49 4.62 1.56 -2.01
CA SER A 49 5.83 2.30 -1.63
C SER A 49 7.10 1.92 -2.39
N GLY A 50 7.14 0.74 -3.01
CA GLY A 50 8.35 0.12 -3.55
C GLY A 50 9.29 -0.47 -2.49
N PHE A 51 8.93 -0.44 -1.20
CA PHE A 51 9.73 -1.04 -0.14
C PHE A 51 9.52 -2.56 -0.10
N THR A 52 10.58 -3.30 -0.42
CA THR A 52 10.61 -4.77 -0.52
C THR A 52 11.14 -5.47 0.74
N GLY A 53 11.37 -4.73 1.82
CA GLY A 53 11.77 -5.33 3.10
C GLY A 53 10.64 -6.19 3.67
N SER A 54 10.97 -7.10 4.59
CA SER A 54 9.97 -7.92 5.29
C SER A 54 9.31 -7.21 6.47
N SER A 55 9.99 -6.25 7.11
CA SER A 55 9.52 -5.49 8.28
C SER A 55 9.56 -3.99 8.07
#